data_AF-A0A354BKG5-F1
#
_entry.id   AF-A0A354BKG5-F1
#
_cell.length_a   1.000
_cell.length_b   1.000
_cell.length_c   1.000
_cell.angle_alpha   90.00
_cell.angle_beta   90.00
_cell.angle_gamma   90.00
#
_symmetry.space_group_name_H-M   'P 1'
#
loop_
_entity.id
_entity.type
_entity.pdbx_description
1 polymer ?
#
loop_
_entity_poly.entity_id
_entity_poly.type
_entity_poly.pdbx_seq_one_letter_code
_entity_poly.pdbx_strand_id
1 'polypeptide(L)'
;MDFITMTLSVAVGLFLFSGCASRSTTLPPPTPFTPIPVDFAHTWTKGTHPFTGAAVIDIEGDGTFEVFIGGGEGQRDALLSHRNGRLVNIEPGTGLSKDSTTYGSTAIDFDADGDTDLLIAREDGISLYLNDKGRFQERRIPVDLPADSVPFAVAVADIDHDGDGDLYISVFVNAKTFRSATFNDPTHAKPNRLLLNNGDLTFTDITESS
;
A
#
# COMPACT_ATOMS: atom_id res chain seq x y z
N MET A 1 -0.42 60.01 -12.90
CA MET A 1 -1.24 58.95 -12.27
C MET A 1 -1.14 57.77 -13.20
N ASP A 2 -0.16 56.92 -12.94
CA ASP A 2 0.27 55.89 -13.87
C ASP A 2 -0.61 54.66 -13.67
N PHE A 3 -1.45 54.37 -14.66
CA PHE A 3 -2.19 53.11 -14.72
C PHE A 3 -1.29 52.06 -15.38
N ILE A 4 -0.91 51.04 -14.60
CA ILE A 4 -0.26 49.84 -15.10
C ILE A 4 -1.33 49.01 -15.81
N THR A 5 -1.31 49.02 -17.14
CA THR A 5 -2.11 48.11 -17.97
C THR A 5 -1.45 46.73 -17.94
N MET A 6 -2.02 45.79 -17.17
CA MET A 6 -1.58 44.39 -17.19
C MET A 6 -2.32 43.67 -18.34
N THR A 7 -1.62 43.45 -19.45
CA THR A 7 -2.14 42.68 -20.57
C THR A 7 -2.17 41.20 -20.20
N LEU A 8 -3.36 40.65 -19.96
CA LEU A 8 -3.55 39.20 -19.85
C LEU A 8 -3.62 38.62 -21.27
N SER A 9 -2.52 38.04 -21.74
CA SER A 9 -2.51 37.28 -22.99
C SER A 9 -3.07 35.88 -22.72
N VAL A 10 -4.35 35.66 -23.01
CA VAL A 10 -4.92 34.31 -23.10
C VAL A 10 -4.68 33.79 -24.52
N ALA A 11 -3.72 32.88 -24.68
CA ALA A 11 -3.53 32.17 -25.94
C ALA A 11 -4.54 31.01 -26.00
N VAL A 12 -5.69 31.24 -26.65
CA VAL A 12 -6.61 30.15 -27.03
C VAL A 12 -6.07 29.51 -28.30
N GLY A 13 -5.34 28.40 -28.14
CA GLY A 13 -4.94 27.55 -29.25
C GLY A 13 -6.14 26.72 -29.74
N LEU A 14 -6.89 27.22 -30.70
CA LEU A 14 -7.94 26.46 -31.39
C LEU A 14 -7.28 25.51 -32.40
N PHE A 15 -7.02 24.26 -32.00
CA PHE A 15 -6.62 23.20 -32.93
C PHE A 15 -7.85 22.71 -33.71
N LEU A 16 -8.08 23.27 -34.89
CA LEU A 16 -9.00 22.70 -35.87
C LEU A 16 -8.35 21.46 -36.50
N PHE A 17 -8.62 20.28 -35.92
CA PHE A 17 -8.32 19.02 -36.59
C PHE A 17 -9.29 18.82 -37.75
N SER A 18 -8.99 19.38 -38.93
CA SER A 18 -9.53 18.88 -40.19
C SER A 18 -8.70 17.68 -40.62
N GLY A 19 -9.12 16.52 -40.14
CA GLY A 19 -8.60 15.24 -40.58
C GLY A 19 -9.39 14.16 -39.87
N CYS A 20 -10.17 13.37 -40.62
CA CYS A 20 -10.62 12.08 -40.14
C CYS A 20 -9.39 11.33 -39.65
N ALA A 21 -9.19 11.24 -38.33
CA ALA A 21 -8.21 10.33 -37.76
C ALA A 21 -8.64 8.93 -38.21
N SER A 22 -7.97 8.39 -39.23
CA SER A 22 -8.02 6.96 -39.51
C SER A 22 -7.53 6.29 -38.24
N ARG A 23 -8.44 5.69 -37.49
CA ARG A 23 -8.13 4.96 -36.26
C ARG A 23 -7.10 3.90 -36.66
N SER A 24 -5.83 4.10 -36.30
CA SER A 24 -4.80 3.10 -36.51
C SER A 24 -5.27 1.83 -35.80
N THR A 25 -5.59 0.79 -36.54
CA THR A 25 -5.98 -0.52 -35.99
C THR A 25 -4.79 -1.31 -35.47
N THR A 26 -3.58 -0.78 -35.65
CA THR A 26 -2.33 -1.36 -35.15
C THR A 26 -1.80 -0.50 -34.02
N LEU A 27 -1.85 -1.06 -32.80
CA LEU A 27 -1.08 -0.53 -31.69
C LEU A 27 0.41 -0.66 -32.01
N PRO A 28 1.26 0.32 -31.68
CA PRO A 28 2.70 0.14 -31.76
C PRO A 28 3.10 -1.10 -30.95
N PRO A 29 4.14 -1.84 -31.35
CA PRO A 29 4.63 -2.95 -30.56
C PRO A 29 4.96 -2.45 -29.14
N PRO A 30 4.61 -3.21 -28.09
CA PRO A 30 4.93 -2.81 -26.74
C PRO A 30 6.43 -2.61 -26.62
N THR A 31 6.85 -1.54 -25.95
CA THR A 31 8.25 -1.35 -25.58
C THR A 31 8.70 -2.58 -24.81
N PRO A 32 9.78 -3.27 -25.23
CA PRO A 32 10.25 -4.44 -24.52
C PRO A 32 10.58 -4.10 -23.07
N PHE A 33 10.11 -4.93 -22.14
CA PHE A 33 10.52 -4.83 -20.74
C PHE A 33 11.95 -5.37 -20.61
N THR A 34 12.81 -4.60 -19.95
CA THR A 34 14.11 -5.07 -19.48
C THR A 34 13.95 -5.56 -18.05
N PRO A 35 14.08 -6.88 -17.77
CA PRO A 35 14.02 -7.38 -16.41
C PRO A 35 15.15 -6.79 -15.58
N ILE A 36 14.82 -6.20 -14.43
CA ILE A 36 15.81 -5.80 -13.42
C ILE A 36 15.83 -6.88 -12.35
N PRO A 37 16.96 -7.58 -12.14
CA PRO A 37 17.05 -8.59 -11.10
C PRO A 37 16.96 -7.94 -9.71
N VAL A 38 16.26 -8.61 -8.82
CA VAL A 38 16.10 -8.22 -7.41
C VAL A 38 16.74 -9.30 -6.55
N ASP A 39 17.56 -8.88 -5.58
CA ASP A 39 18.13 -9.77 -4.57
C ASP A 39 17.14 -10.01 -3.41
N PHE A 40 15.94 -10.46 -3.77
CA PHE A 40 14.88 -10.81 -2.84
C PHE A 40 14.11 -12.01 -3.40
N ALA A 41 14.01 -13.06 -2.61
CA ALA A 41 13.18 -14.22 -2.90
C ALA A 41 12.34 -14.51 -1.66
N HIS A 42 11.02 -14.39 -1.77
CA HIS A 42 10.12 -14.68 -0.66
C HIS A 42 10.30 -16.12 -0.16
N THR A 43 10.51 -16.28 1.14
CA THR A 43 10.57 -17.58 1.80
C THR A 43 9.34 -17.73 2.69
N TRP A 44 8.66 -18.87 2.62
CA TRP A 44 7.57 -19.18 3.56
C TRP A 44 7.96 -20.34 4.47
N THR A 45 7.41 -20.34 5.67
CA THR A 45 7.62 -21.39 6.67
C THR A 45 6.33 -22.19 6.83
N LYS A 46 6.44 -23.53 6.89
CA LYS A 46 5.29 -24.40 7.14
C LYS A 46 4.60 -23.98 8.45
N GLY A 47 3.31 -23.65 8.37
CA GLY A 47 2.53 -23.13 9.50
C GLY A 47 2.20 -21.64 9.40
N THR A 48 2.71 -20.95 8.38
CA THR A 48 2.30 -19.60 7.94
C THR A 48 1.52 -19.70 6.63
N HIS A 49 0.97 -18.61 6.11
CA HIS A 49 0.45 -18.64 4.74
C HIS A 49 1.53 -18.21 3.71
N PRO A 50 1.54 -18.77 2.49
CA PRO A 50 2.58 -18.49 1.49
C PRO A 50 2.30 -17.21 0.67
N PHE A 51 1.79 -16.16 1.31
CA PHE A 51 1.47 -14.90 0.65
C PHE A 51 2.47 -13.81 1.02
N THR A 52 2.58 -12.81 0.14
CA THR A 52 3.43 -11.65 0.32
C THR A 52 2.61 -10.40 0.00
N GLY A 53 2.76 -9.37 0.84
CA GLY A 53 2.26 -8.02 0.56
C GLY A 53 3.26 -7.23 -0.27
N ALA A 54 2.78 -6.30 -1.10
CA ALA A 54 3.65 -5.35 -1.78
C ALA A 54 2.95 -3.99 -1.87
N ALA A 55 3.75 -2.92 -1.89
CA ALA A 55 3.27 -1.56 -2.08
C ALA A 55 4.32 -0.76 -2.87
N VAL A 56 3.85 0.31 -3.52
CA VAL A 56 4.71 1.31 -4.16
C VAL A 56 4.65 2.55 -3.30
N ILE A 57 5.79 3.12 -2.94
CA ILE A 57 5.89 4.21 -1.95
C ILE A 57 6.98 5.20 -2.39
N ASP A 58 6.69 6.49 -2.34
CA ASP A 58 7.70 7.54 -2.48
C ASP A 58 8.19 7.90 -1.08
N ILE A 59 9.23 7.20 -0.62
CA ILE A 59 9.64 7.28 0.79
C ILE A 59 10.47 8.55 1.07
N GLU A 60 11.16 9.07 0.06
CA GLU A 60 12.03 10.25 0.18
C GLU A 60 11.31 11.55 -0.28
N GLY A 61 10.09 11.44 -0.83
CA GLY A 61 9.29 12.58 -1.31
C GLY A 61 9.86 13.24 -2.57
N ASP A 62 10.64 12.49 -3.36
CA ASP A 62 11.39 13.02 -4.51
C ASP A 62 10.72 12.74 -5.87
N GLY A 63 9.55 12.09 -5.85
CA GLY A 63 8.80 11.65 -7.03
C GLY A 63 9.29 10.34 -7.63
N THR A 64 10.33 9.71 -7.07
CA THR A 64 10.82 8.39 -7.44
C THR A 64 10.28 7.37 -6.46
N PHE A 65 9.50 6.42 -6.96
CA PHE A 65 8.89 5.42 -6.10
C PHE A 65 9.79 4.21 -5.87
N GLU A 66 9.87 3.80 -4.61
CA GLU A 66 10.36 2.51 -4.15
C GLU A 66 9.27 1.43 -4.24
N VAL A 67 9.73 0.16 -4.23
CA VAL A 67 8.86 -1.01 -4.10
C VAL A 67 9.10 -1.68 -2.76
N PHE A 68 8.08 -1.68 -1.90
CA PHE A 68 8.04 -2.51 -0.69
C PHE A 68 7.59 -3.93 -1.04
N ILE A 69 8.27 -4.94 -0.48
CA ILE A 69 7.90 -6.36 -0.61
C ILE A 69 7.98 -7.02 0.77
N GLY A 70 6.89 -7.68 1.15
CA GLY A 70 6.74 -8.40 2.40
C GLY A 70 7.51 -9.71 2.45
N GLY A 71 8.28 -9.93 3.51
CA GLY A 71 8.96 -11.18 3.81
C GLY A 71 8.09 -12.15 4.61
N GLY A 72 8.43 -13.44 4.54
CA GLY A 72 7.83 -14.48 5.38
C GLY A 72 8.30 -14.42 6.84
N GLU A 73 7.87 -15.38 7.66
CA GLU A 73 8.31 -15.54 9.05
C GLU A 73 9.84 -15.68 9.14
N GLY A 74 10.48 -14.84 9.96
CA GLY A 74 11.94 -14.79 10.14
C GLY A 74 12.73 -14.20 8.96
N GLN A 75 12.09 -13.85 7.85
CA GLN A 75 12.69 -13.16 6.72
C GLN A 75 12.37 -11.67 6.79
N ARG A 76 13.35 -10.77 6.64
CA ARG A 76 13.07 -9.32 6.60
C ARG A 76 12.20 -8.94 5.40
N ASP A 77 11.48 -7.83 5.52
CA ASP A 77 10.88 -7.16 4.37
C ASP A 77 11.99 -6.56 3.48
N ALA A 78 11.65 -6.19 2.25
CA ALA A 78 12.53 -5.44 1.36
C ALA A 78 11.88 -4.12 0.95
N LEU A 79 12.72 -3.10 0.79
CA LEU A 79 12.34 -1.81 0.22
C LEU A 79 13.33 -1.49 -0.89
N LEU A 80 12.87 -1.52 -2.12
CA LEU A 80 13.72 -1.54 -3.30
C LEU A 80 13.67 -0.20 -4.02
N SER A 81 14.79 0.52 -3.97
CA SER A 81 14.95 1.82 -4.65
C SER A 81 15.64 1.65 -5.99
N HIS A 82 15.16 2.33 -7.03
CA HIS A 82 15.77 2.28 -8.36
C HIS A 82 16.97 3.24 -8.45
N ARG A 83 18.18 2.67 -8.42
CA ARG A 83 19.44 3.42 -8.42
C ARG A 83 20.37 2.91 -9.53
N ASN A 84 20.73 3.80 -10.46
CA ASN A 84 21.67 3.50 -11.56
C ASN A 84 21.29 2.24 -12.39
N GLY A 85 20.01 2.08 -12.73
CA GLY A 85 19.53 0.95 -13.54
C GLY A 85 19.40 -0.38 -12.77
N ARG A 86 19.45 -0.34 -11.44
CA ARG A 86 19.32 -1.50 -10.55
C ARG A 86 18.34 -1.20 -9.42
N LEU A 87 17.76 -2.25 -8.85
CA LEU A 87 17.01 -2.15 -7.60
C LEU A 87 17.95 -2.45 -6.43
N VAL A 88 18.02 -1.53 -5.48
CA VAL A 88 18.86 -1.63 -4.28
C VAL A 88 17.95 -1.73 -3.08
N ASN A 89 18.17 -2.74 -2.23
CA ASN A 89 17.42 -2.86 -0.98
C ASN A 89 17.92 -1.82 0.03
N ILE A 90 17.08 -0.83 0.31
CA ILE A 90 17.33 0.26 1.25
C ILE A 90 16.60 0.06 2.59
N GLU A 91 15.86 -1.04 2.78
CA GLU A 91 15.18 -1.33 4.04
C GLU A 91 16.10 -1.27 5.29
N PRO A 92 17.36 -1.74 5.26
CA PRO A 92 18.26 -1.61 6.41
C PRO A 92 18.40 -0.17 6.90
N GLY A 93 18.03 0.06 8.16
CA GLY A 93 18.19 1.36 8.80
C GLY A 93 17.03 2.35 8.58
N THR A 94 16.00 1.96 7.83
CA THR A 94 14.76 2.74 7.69
C THR A 94 13.96 2.78 9.00
N GLY A 95 14.01 1.71 9.81
CA GLY A 95 13.16 1.55 10.98
C GLY A 95 12.05 0.53 10.77
N LEU A 96 11.90 -0.02 9.56
CA LEU A 96 11.11 -1.24 9.36
C LEU A 96 11.73 -2.39 10.18
N SER A 97 10.91 -2.97 11.03
CA SER A 97 11.26 -4.16 11.81
C SER A 97 10.03 -5.05 11.90
N LYS A 98 10.23 -6.37 11.88
CA LYS A 98 9.13 -7.31 12.03
C LYS A 98 9.59 -8.63 12.64
N ASP A 99 8.64 -9.31 13.28
CA ASP A 99 8.82 -10.64 13.84
C ASP A 99 7.90 -11.70 13.22
N SER A 100 7.03 -11.30 12.28
CA SER A 100 5.95 -12.14 11.74
C SER A 100 5.77 -11.96 10.22
N THR A 101 5.04 -12.86 9.56
CA THR A 101 4.83 -12.85 8.10
C THR A 101 4.05 -11.61 7.64
N THR A 102 4.47 -11.00 6.52
CA THR A 102 3.79 -9.86 5.90
C THR A 102 2.83 -10.33 4.81
N TYR A 103 1.53 -10.09 4.97
CA TYR A 103 0.50 -10.55 4.03
C TYR A 103 -0.02 -9.48 3.09
N GLY A 104 -0.11 -8.23 3.56
CA GLY A 104 -0.66 -7.12 2.80
C GLY A 104 -0.04 -5.81 3.20
N SER A 105 -0.08 -4.84 2.30
CA SER A 105 0.45 -3.50 2.54
C SER A 105 -0.21 -2.50 1.62
N THR A 106 -0.26 -1.24 2.06
CA THR A 106 -0.69 -0.09 1.26
C THR A 106 0.08 1.15 1.72
N ALA A 107 0.26 2.11 0.82
CA ALA A 107 1.04 3.32 1.09
C ALA A 107 0.20 4.57 0.76
N ILE A 108 0.12 5.49 1.71
CA ILE A 108 -0.57 6.78 1.63
C ILE A 108 -0.10 7.63 2.81
N ASP A 109 -0.12 8.96 2.67
CA ASP A 109 0.11 9.92 3.76
C ASP A 109 -1.09 9.89 4.72
N PHE A 110 -0.94 9.27 5.90
CA PHE A 110 -2.03 9.05 6.86
C PHE A 110 -2.17 10.18 7.88
N ASP A 111 -1.08 10.88 8.22
CA ASP A 111 -1.10 12.00 9.18
C ASP A 111 -1.07 13.39 8.51
N ALA A 112 -1.14 13.42 7.18
CA ALA A 112 -1.21 14.60 6.34
C ALA A 112 0.01 15.53 6.51
N ASP A 113 1.18 14.95 6.77
CA ASP A 113 2.44 15.69 6.94
C ASP A 113 3.23 15.87 5.62
N GLY A 114 2.79 15.18 4.57
CA GLY A 114 3.37 15.21 3.22
C GLY A 114 4.35 14.08 2.91
N ASP A 115 4.71 13.25 3.90
CA ASP A 115 5.50 12.04 3.70
C ASP A 115 4.56 10.83 3.51
N THR A 116 4.85 9.96 2.53
CA THR A 116 4.01 8.77 2.32
C THR A 116 4.29 7.73 3.41
N ASP A 117 3.25 7.31 4.14
CA ASP A 117 3.35 6.26 5.16
C ASP A 117 3.11 4.87 4.58
N LEU A 118 3.40 3.85 5.40
CA LEU A 118 3.21 2.45 5.02
C LEU A 118 2.35 1.71 6.04
N LEU A 119 1.15 1.31 5.66
CA LEU A 119 0.27 0.45 6.45
C LEU A 119 0.49 -1.01 6.06
N ILE A 120 0.74 -1.88 7.03
CA ILE A 120 1.08 -3.29 6.82
C ILE A 120 0.17 -4.20 7.63
N ALA A 121 -0.38 -5.21 6.97
CA ALA A 121 -1.04 -6.36 7.59
C ALA A 121 -0.07 -7.52 7.71
N ARG A 122 0.13 -7.99 8.94
CA ARG A 122 0.99 -9.12 9.28
C ARG A 122 0.24 -10.16 10.09
N GLU A 123 0.84 -11.35 10.23
CA GLU A 123 0.28 -12.40 11.09
C GLU A 123 0.01 -11.94 12.54
N ASP A 124 0.78 -10.99 13.04
CA ASP A 124 0.64 -10.45 14.40
C ASP A 124 -0.28 -9.23 14.54
N GLY A 125 -0.86 -8.72 13.44
CA GLY A 125 -1.77 -7.57 13.48
C GLY A 125 -1.54 -6.55 12.37
N ILE A 126 -2.03 -5.33 12.60
CA ILE A 126 -1.88 -4.18 11.71
C ILE A 126 -0.87 -3.20 12.30
N SER A 127 0.08 -2.76 11.50
CA SER A 127 1.07 -1.73 11.85
C SER A 127 1.05 -0.62 10.81
N LEU A 128 0.87 0.62 11.26
CA LEU A 128 1.13 1.83 10.48
C LEU A 128 2.57 2.26 10.74
N TYR A 129 3.37 2.37 9.70
CA TYR A 129 4.72 2.92 9.77
C TYR A 129 4.67 4.36 9.26
N LEU A 130 4.72 5.29 10.21
CA LEU A 130 4.78 6.72 9.93
C LEU A 130 6.15 7.07 9.40
N ASN A 131 6.22 7.70 8.24
CA ASN A 131 7.46 8.08 7.57
C ASN A 131 7.85 9.51 7.95
N ASP A 132 9.11 9.72 8.33
CA ASP A 132 9.75 11.03 8.38
C ASP A 132 10.98 10.96 7.49
N LYS A 133 10.83 11.36 6.23
CA LYS A 133 11.91 11.48 5.23
C LYS A 133 12.80 10.24 5.11
N GLY A 134 12.20 9.08 4.95
CA GLY A 134 12.90 7.81 4.80
C GLY A 134 13.08 7.03 6.11
N ARG A 135 12.57 7.56 7.23
CA ARG A 135 12.66 6.94 8.55
C ARG A 135 11.28 6.59 9.07
N PHE A 136 11.03 5.30 9.25
CA PHE A 136 9.77 4.82 9.75
C PHE A 136 9.74 4.72 11.28
N GLN A 137 8.61 5.13 11.85
CA GLN A 137 8.22 4.84 13.22
C GLN A 137 6.97 3.95 13.21
N GLU A 138 7.06 2.79 13.86
CA GLU A 138 5.90 1.89 13.98
C GLU A 138 4.86 2.42 14.97
N ARG A 139 3.60 2.41 14.55
CA ARG A 139 2.41 2.60 15.35
C ARG A 139 1.46 1.41 15.13
N ARG A 140 1.22 0.63 16.18
CA ARG A 140 0.27 -0.49 16.12
C ARG A 140 -1.16 0.03 16.11
N ILE A 141 -1.96 -0.46 15.17
CA ILE A 141 -3.40 -0.21 15.12
C ILE A 141 -4.10 -1.38 15.84
N PRO A 142 -4.76 -1.14 16.98
CA PRO A 142 -5.50 -2.18 17.66
C PRO A 142 -6.73 -2.56 16.82
N VAL A 143 -6.83 -3.85 16.49
CA VAL A 143 -7.97 -4.41 15.75
C VAL A 143 -8.41 -5.68 16.47
N ASP A 144 -9.69 -5.76 16.85
CA ASP A 144 -10.22 -6.95 17.50
C ASP A 144 -10.47 -8.06 16.46
N LEU A 145 -9.63 -9.09 16.50
CA LEU A 145 -9.65 -10.20 15.57
C LEU A 145 -9.95 -11.51 16.33
N PRO A 146 -10.74 -12.43 15.72
CA PRO A 146 -10.91 -13.76 16.27
C PRO A 146 -9.54 -14.43 16.51
N ALA A 147 -9.40 -15.15 17.63
CA ALA A 147 -8.13 -15.75 18.04
C ALA A 147 -7.51 -16.72 17.01
N ASP A 148 -8.31 -17.29 16.13
CA ASP A 148 -7.89 -18.21 15.08
C ASP A 148 -7.84 -17.54 13.69
N SER A 149 -7.57 -16.23 13.65
CA SER A 149 -7.52 -15.43 12.43
C SER A 149 -6.27 -14.56 12.36
N VAL A 150 -6.03 -14.00 11.17
CA VAL A 150 -4.96 -13.04 10.88
C VAL A 150 -5.53 -11.96 9.96
N PRO A 151 -5.11 -10.69 10.10
CA PRO A 151 -5.40 -9.71 9.06
C PRO A 151 -4.58 -10.06 7.81
N PHE A 152 -5.09 -9.70 6.64
CA PHE A 152 -4.56 -10.24 5.40
C PHE A 152 -4.29 -9.17 4.34
N ALA A 153 -5.32 -8.47 3.87
CA ALA A 153 -5.18 -7.31 3.00
C ALA A 153 -5.81 -6.08 3.65
N VAL A 154 -5.28 -4.91 3.31
CA VAL A 154 -5.76 -3.61 3.77
C VAL A 154 -6.11 -2.76 2.55
N ALA A 155 -7.24 -2.10 2.59
CA ALA A 155 -7.64 -1.07 1.64
C ALA A 155 -7.99 0.20 2.41
N VAL A 156 -7.71 1.35 1.80
CA VAL A 156 -7.92 2.67 2.38
C VAL A 156 -8.90 3.45 1.51
N ALA A 157 -9.87 4.10 2.15
CA ALA A 157 -10.79 5.02 1.50
C ALA A 157 -11.33 5.99 2.56
N ASP A 158 -11.66 7.22 2.16
CA ASP A 158 -12.41 8.17 2.99
C ASP A 158 -13.92 7.89 2.76
N ILE A 159 -14.55 7.12 3.65
CA ILE A 159 -15.91 6.61 3.45
C ILE A 159 -16.99 7.51 4.07
N ASP A 160 -16.62 8.40 5.00
CA ASP A 160 -17.52 9.37 5.61
C ASP A 160 -17.28 10.83 5.16
N HIS A 161 -16.29 11.03 4.29
CA HIS A 161 -15.94 12.29 3.64
C HIS A 161 -15.39 13.35 4.61
N ASP A 162 -14.69 12.93 5.66
CA ASP A 162 -14.03 13.84 6.60
C ASP A 162 -12.60 14.21 6.20
N GLY A 163 -12.05 13.50 5.21
CA GLY A 163 -10.71 13.70 4.66
C GLY A 163 -9.64 12.78 5.24
N ASP A 164 -10.00 11.90 6.18
CA ASP A 164 -9.11 10.94 6.79
C ASP A 164 -9.26 9.53 6.16
N GLY A 165 -8.15 8.79 6.07
CA GLY A 165 -8.16 7.46 5.46
C GLY A 165 -8.75 6.38 6.38
N ASP A 166 -9.95 5.89 6.08
CA ASP A 166 -10.59 4.76 6.76
C ASP A 166 -10.07 3.41 6.25
N LEU A 167 -10.20 2.37 7.06
CA LEU A 167 -9.59 1.06 6.80
C LEU A 167 -10.64 -0.02 6.56
N TYR A 168 -10.52 -0.71 5.42
CA TYR A 168 -11.10 -2.04 5.23
C TYR A 168 -10.02 -3.10 5.34
N ILE A 169 -10.18 -4.02 6.30
CA ILE A 169 -9.23 -5.09 6.57
C ILE A 169 -9.90 -6.42 6.24
N SER A 170 -9.33 -7.14 5.27
CA SER A 170 -9.72 -8.52 5.06
C SER A 170 -9.06 -9.41 6.11
N VAL A 171 -9.86 -10.34 6.66
CA VAL A 171 -9.43 -11.24 7.72
C VAL A 171 -9.46 -12.65 7.17
N PHE A 172 -8.40 -13.40 7.43
CA PHE A 172 -8.27 -14.78 7.00
C PHE A 172 -8.07 -15.70 8.20
N VAL A 173 -8.48 -16.96 8.07
CA VAL A 173 -8.21 -17.96 9.11
C VAL A 173 -6.70 -18.16 9.27
N ASN A 174 -6.23 -18.34 10.50
CA ASN A 174 -4.82 -18.57 10.77
C ASN A 174 -4.35 -19.89 10.13
N ALA A 175 -3.14 -19.90 9.56
CA ALA A 175 -2.58 -21.07 8.88
C ALA A 175 -2.50 -22.33 9.78
N LYS A 176 -2.35 -22.16 11.09
CA LYS A 176 -2.30 -23.26 12.08
C LYS A 176 -3.64 -23.96 12.25
N THR A 177 -4.75 -23.26 12.01
CA THR A 177 -6.12 -23.80 12.10
C THR A 177 -6.76 -24.00 10.73
N PHE A 178 -6.05 -23.66 9.65
CA PHE A 178 -6.49 -23.87 8.28
C PHE A 178 -6.61 -25.37 7.97
N ARG A 179 -7.81 -25.80 7.55
CA ARG A 179 -8.12 -27.21 7.27
C ARG A 179 -8.34 -27.48 5.78
N SER A 180 -8.93 -26.53 5.05
CA SER A 180 -9.20 -26.67 3.63
C SER A 180 -9.34 -25.31 2.96
N ALA A 181 -9.08 -25.23 1.66
CA ALA A 181 -9.30 -24.04 0.83
C ALA A 181 -10.78 -23.86 0.41
N THR A 182 -11.72 -24.48 1.13
CA THR A 182 -13.15 -24.38 0.79
C THR A 182 -13.66 -23.00 1.19
N PHE A 183 -13.86 -22.14 0.19
CA PHE A 183 -14.21 -20.72 0.36
C PHE A 183 -15.51 -20.46 1.15
N ASN A 184 -16.38 -21.45 1.31
CA ASN A 184 -17.68 -21.32 1.99
C ASN A 184 -17.81 -22.23 3.22
N ASP A 185 -16.71 -22.72 3.79
CA ASP A 185 -16.76 -23.41 5.07
C ASP A 185 -17.06 -22.38 6.18
N PRO A 186 -18.19 -22.48 6.90
CA PRO A 186 -18.53 -21.53 7.96
C PRO A 186 -17.52 -21.50 9.09
N THR A 187 -16.67 -22.52 9.22
CA THR A 187 -15.58 -22.57 10.22
C THR A 187 -14.32 -21.83 9.76
N HIS A 188 -14.17 -21.57 8.45
CA HIS A 188 -13.08 -20.76 7.87
C HIS A 188 -13.45 -19.30 7.67
N ALA A 189 -14.73 -18.99 7.52
CA ALA A 189 -15.20 -17.62 7.36
C ALA A 189 -14.79 -16.77 8.58
N LYS A 190 -14.04 -15.70 8.33
CA LYS A 190 -13.71 -14.69 9.34
C LYS A 190 -14.35 -13.36 8.93
N PRO A 191 -15.00 -12.66 9.87
CA PRO A 191 -15.56 -11.36 9.57
C PRO A 191 -14.41 -10.40 9.25
N ASN A 192 -14.52 -9.69 8.14
CA ASN A 192 -13.65 -8.56 7.81
C ASN A 192 -13.90 -7.41 8.80
N ARG A 193 -13.04 -6.39 8.77
CA ARG A 193 -13.19 -5.19 9.61
C ARG A 193 -13.32 -3.96 8.76
N LEU A 194 -14.24 -3.07 9.14
CA LEU A 194 -14.32 -1.72 8.62
C LEU A 194 -14.13 -0.76 9.80
N LEU A 195 -13.08 0.05 9.72
CA LEU A 195 -12.68 0.94 10.80
C LEU A 195 -12.68 2.38 10.30
N LEU A 196 -13.38 3.27 11.00
CA LEU A 196 -13.30 4.71 10.77
C LEU A 196 -12.05 5.27 11.44
N ASN A 197 -11.32 6.14 10.75
CA ASN A 197 -10.28 6.96 11.35
C ASN A 197 -10.94 8.09 12.14
N ASN A 198 -10.49 8.35 13.38
CA ASN A 198 -11.05 9.40 14.22
C ASN A 198 -10.34 10.77 14.03
N GLY A 199 -9.48 10.89 13.01
CA GLY A 199 -8.66 12.07 12.72
C GLY A 199 -7.40 12.25 13.58
N ASP A 200 -7.06 11.25 14.39
CA ASP A 200 -5.87 11.24 15.25
C ASP A 200 -5.07 9.93 15.16
N LEU A 201 -5.30 9.17 14.09
CA LEU A 201 -4.79 7.82 13.83
C LEU A 201 -5.22 6.79 14.89
N THR A 202 -6.27 7.08 15.65
CA THR A 202 -7.06 6.06 16.33
C THR A 202 -8.25 5.68 15.47
N PHE A 203 -8.74 4.45 15.67
CA PHE A 203 -9.75 3.88 14.79
C PHE A 203 -10.94 3.34 15.59
N THR A 204 -12.14 3.62 15.10
CA THR A 204 -13.40 3.09 15.62
C THR A 204 -13.88 1.96 14.72
N ASP A 205 -14.09 0.77 15.27
CA ASP A 205 -14.68 -0.35 14.52
C ASP A 205 -16.19 -0.11 14.29
N ILE A 206 -16.56 0.02 13.03
CA ILE A 206 -17.95 0.24 12.60
C ILE A 206 -18.53 -0.95 11.83
N THR A 207 -17.87 -2.12 11.87
CA THR A 207 -18.23 -3.32 11.09
C THR A 207 -19.70 -3.71 11.24
N GLU A 208 -20.25 -3.62 12.45
CA GLU A 208 -21.65 -4.01 12.73
C GLU A 208 -22.67 -2.90 12.41
N SER A 209 -22.22 -1.66 12.21
CA SER A 209 -23.07 -0.48 11.98
C SER A 209 -23.07 0.02 10.54
N SER A 210 -22.25 -0.58 9.66
CA SER A 210 -22.14 -0.26 8.23
C SER A 210 -23.16 -0.96 7.34
#